data_AF-A0A1F2SX87-F1
#
_entry.id   AF-A0A1F2SX87-F1
#
_cell.length_a   1.000
_cell.length_b   1.000
_cell.length_c   1.000
_cell.angle_alpha   90.00
_cell.angle_beta   90.00
_cell.angle_gamma   90.00
#
_symmetry.space_group_name_H-M   'P 1'
#
loop_
_entity.id
_entity.type
_entity.pdbx_description
1 polymer ?
#
loop_
_entity_poly.entity_id
_entity_poly.type
_entity_poly.pdbx_seq_one_letter_code
_entity_poly.pdbx_strand_id
1 'polypeptide(L)'
;MRLSPKAFAITAAVLWGGCMFLTGLANLIYPTYGEHFLLTMSSVYPGYHATRTLADVLAGTGYGLVDGAIAGWLFAWLYNLIAGKVAPST
;
A
#
# COMPACT_ATOMS: atom_id res chain seq x y z
N MET A 1 15.09 1.10 19.09
CA MET A 1 15.41 1.26 17.65
C MET A 1 14.55 2.36 17.06
N ARG A 2 15.06 3.15 16.11
CA ARG A 2 14.31 4.23 15.43
C ARG A 2 14.15 3.90 13.96
N LEU A 3 12.92 3.92 13.45
CA LEU A 3 12.65 3.70 12.03
C LEU A 3 13.00 4.96 11.24
N SER A 4 13.62 4.80 10.08
CA SER A 4 13.77 5.90 9.12
C SER A 4 12.44 6.11 8.39
N PRO A 5 11.75 7.27 8.55
CA PRO A 5 10.44 7.47 7.93
C PRO A 5 10.50 7.41 6.40
N LYS A 6 11.57 7.93 5.80
CA LYS A 6 11.78 7.89 4.35
C LYS A 6 11.98 6.46 3.84
N ALA A 7 12.87 5.70 4.48
CA ALA A 7 13.12 4.32 4.07
C ALA A 7 11.86 3.47 4.22
N PHE A 8 11.17 3.59 5.36
CA PHE A 8 9.97 2.82 5.63
C PHE A 8 8.81 3.19 4.70
N ALA A 9 8.64 4.48 4.36
CA ALA A 9 7.66 4.92 3.36
C ALA A 9 7.93 4.28 1.98
N ILE A 10 9.18 4.30 1.50
CA ILE A 10 9.54 3.69 0.21
C ILE A 10 9.32 2.18 0.24
N THR A 11 9.74 1.51 1.31
CA THR A 11 9.54 0.06 1.46
C THR A 11 8.04 -0.29 1.47
N ALA A 12 7.23 0.43 2.25
CA ALA A 12 5.79 0.19 2.32
C ALA A 12 5.09 0.49 0.99
N ALA A 13 5.48 1.57 0.30
CA ALA A 13 5.00 1.88 -1.04
C ALA A 13 5.25 0.72 -2.01
N VAL A 14 6.50 0.28 -2.12
CA VAL A 14 6.89 -0.80 -3.04
C VAL A 14 6.17 -2.11 -2.70
N LEU A 15 6.06 -2.46 -1.41
CA LEU A 15 5.37 -3.67 -1.00
C LEU A 15 3.88 -3.62 -1.34
N TRP A 16 3.18 -2.54 -0.97
CA TRP A 16 1.74 -2.45 -1.17
C TRP A 16 1.35 -2.21 -2.62
N GLY A 17 2.03 -1.29 -3.31
CA GLY A 17 1.90 -1.12 -4.75
C GLY A 17 2.25 -2.39 -5.52
N GLY A 18 3.27 -3.13 -5.08
CA GLY A 18 3.63 -4.43 -5.63
C GLY A 18 2.53 -5.48 -5.44
N CYS A 19 1.90 -5.54 -4.27
CA CYS A 19 0.75 -6.41 -4.02
C CYS A 19 -0.43 -6.07 -4.94
N MET A 20 -0.76 -4.78 -5.10
CA MET A 20 -1.80 -4.34 -6.03
C MET A 20 -1.47 -4.72 -7.47
N PHE A 21 -0.23 -4.51 -7.91
CA PHE A 21 0.24 -4.84 -9.24
C PHE A 21 0.15 -6.33 -9.53
N LEU A 22 0.73 -7.16 -8.66
CA LEU A 22 0.78 -8.61 -8.85
C LEU A 22 -0.62 -9.23 -8.77
N THR A 23 -1.48 -8.74 -7.86
CA THR A 23 -2.86 -9.20 -7.77
C THR A 23 -3.66 -8.81 -9.01
N GLY A 24 -3.49 -7.58 -9.50
CA GLY A 24 -4.09 -7.12 -10.74
C GLY A 24 -3.67 -7.95 -11.95
N LEU A 25 -2.36 -8.22 -12.12
CA LEU A 25 -1.85 -9.08 -13.18
C LEU A 25 -2.38 -10.52 -13.09
N ALA A 26 -2.38 -11.09 -11.88
CA ALA A 26 -2.92 -12.42 -11.66
C ALA A 26 -4.42 -12.47 -11.99
N ASN A 27 -5.19 -11.42 -11.69
CA ASN A 27 -6.60 -11.32 -12.04
C ASN A 27 -6.87 -11.18 -13.55
N LEU A 28 -5.96 -10.57 -14.31
CA LEU A 28 -6.03 -10.56 -15.78
C LEU A 28 -5.95 -11.98 -16.36
N ILE A 29 -5.06 -12.81 -15.80
CA ILE A 29 -4.84 -14.20 -16.24
C ILE A 29 -5.93 -15.14 -15.70
N TYR A 30 -6.28 -15.00 -14.41
CA TYR A 30 -7.22 -15.82 -13.67
C TYR A 30 -8.35 -14.94 -13.12
N PRO A 31 -9.52 -14.87 -13.80
CA PRO A 31 -10.60 -13.95 -13.48
C PRO A 31 -11.03 -13.82 -12.02
N THR A 32 -11.00 -14.93 -11.29
CA THR A 32 -11.47 -15.01 -9.90
C THR A 32 -10.38 -14.71 -8.88
N TYR A 33 -9.10 -14.67 -9.28
CA TYR A 33 -7.99 -14.47 -8.36
C TYR A 33 -8.00 -13.03 -7.83
N GLY A 34 -8.19 -12.86 -6.52
CA GLY A 34 -8.16 -11.54 -5.88
C GLY A 34 -9.34 -10.62 -6.25
N GLU A 35 -10.38 -11.12 -6.91
CA GLU A 35 -11.51 -10.31 -7.41
C GLU A 35 -12.17 -9.47 -6.30
N HIS A 36 -12.56 -10.09 -5.20
CA HIS A 36 -13.19 -9.38 -4.07
C HIS A 36 -12.26 -8.37 -3.41
N PHE A 37 -10.96 -8.64 -3.40
CA PHE A 37 -9.97 -7.69 -2.90
C PHE A 37 -9.91 -6.45 -3.80
N LEU A 38 -9.77 -6.63 -5.12
CA LEU A 38 -9.74 -5.52 -6.09
C LEU A 38 -11.05 -4.71 -6.09
N LEU A 39 -12.21 -5.39 -5.97
CA LEU A 39 -13.52 -4.74 -5.81
C LEU A 39 -13.63 -3.96 -4.49
N THR A 40 -12.99 -4.42 -3.41
CA THR A 40 -12.94 -3.64 -2.17
C THR A 40 -12.11 -2.38 -2.40
N MET A 41 -10.97 -2.49 -3.07
CA MET A 41 -10.11 -1.34 -3.35
C MET A 41 -10.75 -0.32 -4.31
N SER A 42 -11.66 -0.73 -5.21
CA SER A 42 -12.41 0.22 -6.05
C SER A 42 -13.35 1.13 -5.26
N SER A 43 -13.76 0.73 -4.05
CA SER A 43 -14.51 1.62 -3.14
C SER A 43 -13.63 2.68 -2.46
N VAL A 44 -12.31 2.46 -2.42
CA VAL A 44 -11.33 3.32 -1.74
C VAL A 44 -10.60 4.24 -2.71
N TYR A 45 -10.33 3.77 -3.93
CA TYR A 45 -9.51 4.44 -4.94
C TYR A 45 -10.40 5.13 -6.00
N PRO A 46 -10.52 6.47 -5.98
CA PRO A 46 -11.39 7.18 -6.92
C PRO A 46 -10.99 6.92 -8.39
N GLY A 47 -11.96 6.56 -9.23
CA GLY A 47 -11.74 6.28 -10.65
C GLY A 47 -11.04 4.96 -10.94
N TYR A 48 -10.72 4.15 -9.93
CA TYR A 48 -10.34 2.75 -10.10
C TYR A 48 -11.61 1.89 -10.05
N HIS A 49 -11.87 1.11 -11.09
CA HIS A 49 -13.14 0.39 -11.23
C HIS A 49 -13.01 -1.13 -11.12
N ALA A 50 -11.80 -1.66 -11.06
CA ALA A 50 -11.53 -3.11 -11.01
C ALA A 50 -12.19 -3.89 -12.17
N THR A 51 -12.26 -3.30 -13.37
CA THR A 51 -12.84 -3.86 -14.61
C THR A 51 -11.92 -4.84 -15.34
N ARG A 52 -10.82 -5.25 -14.71
CA ARG A 52 -9.87 -6.25 -15.25
C ARG A 52 -9.22 -5.78 -16.56
N THR A 53 -8.78 -4.53 -16.58
CA THR A 53 -8.00 -3.95 -17.68
C THR A 53 -6.59 -3.61 -17.22
N LEU A 54 -5.64 -3.51 -18.15
CA LEU A 54 -4.27 -3.06 -17.81
C LEU A 54 -4.27 -1.64 -17.23
N ALA A 55 -5.18 -0.77 -17.68
CA ALA A 55 -5.33 0.57 -17.14
C ALA A 55 -5.71 0.53 -15.64
N ASP A 56 -6.63 -0.36 -15.27
CA ASP A 56 -7.00 -0.59 -13.86
C ASP A 56 -5.85 -1.17 -13.05
N VAL A 57 -5.04 -2.08 -13.61
CA VAL A 57 -3.84 -2.58 -12.91
C VAL A 57 -2.86 -1.44 -12.62
N LEU A 58 -2.60 -0.58 -13.60
CA LEU A 58 -1.70 0.57 -13.43
C LEU A 58 -2.28 1.60 -12.45
N ALA A 59 -3.58 1.88 -12.53
CA ALA A 59 -4.27 2.79 -11.61
C ALA A 59 -4.21 2.27 -10.17
N GLY A 60 -4.61 1.01 -9.94
CA GLY A 60 -4.54 0.38 -8.62
C GLY A 60 -3.12 0.30 -8.06
N THR A 61 -2.12 0.05 -8.91
CA THR A 61 -0.70 0.08 -8.52
C THR A 61 -0.26 1.48 -8.11
N GLY A 62 -0.64 2.51 -8.88
CA GLY A 62 -0.33 3.90 -8.57
C GLY A 62 -0.91 4.33 -7.23
N TYR A 63 -2.19 4.02 -6.99
CA TYR A 63 -2.82 4.25 -5.70
C TYR A 63 -2.12 3.48 -4.57
N GLY A 64 -1.83 2.18 -4.78
CA GLY A 64 -1.10 1.32 -3.85
C GLY A 64 0.31 1.82 -3.48
N LEU A 65 1.00 2.47 -4.41
CA LEU A 65 2.29 3.10 -4.12
C LEU A 65 2.11 4.32 -3.21
N VAL A 66 1.10 5.15 -3.49
CA VAL A 66 0.86 6.41 -2.77
C VAL A 66 0.36 6.15 -1.35
N ASP A 67 -0.67 5.33 -1.18
CA ASP A 67 -1.22 5.04 0.15
C ASP A 67 -0.23 4.18 0.98
N GLY A 68 0.50 3.25 0.36
CA GLY A 68 1.59 2.51 0.99
C GLY A 68 2.70 3.44 1.50
N ALA A 69 3.08 4.45 0.71
CA ALA A 69 4.05 5.46 1.14
C ALA A 69 3.55 6.26 2.35
N ILE A 70 2.30 6.72 2.29
CA ILE A 70 1.67 7.52 3.36
C ILE A 70 1.55 6.69 4.63
N ALA A 71 0.98 5.49 4.54
CA ALA A 71 0.81 4.58 5.67
C ALA A 71 2.16 4.20 6.28
N GLY A 72 3.16 3.90 5.45
CA GLY A 72 4.51 3.62 5.92
C GLY A 72 5.14 4.79 6.66
N TRP A 73 5.08 5.99 6.08
CA TRP A 73 5.60 7.18 6.72
C TRP A 73 4.93 7.43 8.09
N LEU A 74 3.59 7.36 8.13
CA LEU A 74 2.81 7.54 9.35
C LEU A 74 3.15 6.48 10.40
N PHE A 75 3.30 5.22 9.99
CA PHE A 75 3.70 4.14 10.88
C PHE A 75 5.07 4.40 11.51
N ALA A 76 6.07 4.75 10.70
CA ALA A 76 7.41 5.04 11.21
C ALA A 76 7.43 6.26 12.13
N TRP A 77 6.66 7.30 11.82
CA TRP A 77 6.51 8.47 12.68
C TRP A 77 5.87 8.10 14.03
N LEU A 78 4.73 7.42 14.01
CA LEU A 78 3.99 7.04 15.21
C LEU A 78 4.79 6.07 16.09
N TYR A 79 5.42 5.07 15.46
CA TYR A 79 6.30 4.13 16.15
C TYR A 79 7.43 4.86 16.87
N ASN A 80 8.11 5.79 16.20
CA ASN A 80 9.19 6.56 16.80
C ASN A 80 8.71 7.47 17.95
N LEU A 81 7.52 8.05 17.82
CA LEU A 81 6.92 8.88 18.86
C LEU A 81 6.65 8.07 20.13
N ILE A 82 6.06 6.88 19.98
CA ILE A 82 5.75 6.00 21.12
C ILE A 82 7.04 5.45 21.72
N ALA A 83 7.94 4.91 20.89
CA ALA A 83 9.21 4.34 21.35
C ALA A 83 10.10 5.37 22.07
N GLY A 84 10.08 6.64 21.63
CA GLY A 84 10.80 7.73 22.29
C GLY A 84 10.23 8.12 23.66
N LYS A 85 8.91 7.98 23.88
CA LYS A 85 8.26 8.26 25.18
C LYS A 85 8.51 7.18 26.23
N VAL A 86 8.84 5.95 25.81
CA VAL A 86 9.10 4.82 26.72
C VAL A 86 10.57 4.77 27.18
N ALA A 87 11.47 5.54 26.57
CA ALA A 87 12.87 5.60 26.99
C ALA A 87 12.98 6.20 28.41
N PRO A 88 13.67 5.55 29.37
CA PRO A 88 13.82 6.07 30.73
C PRO A 88 14.51 7.44 30.69
N SER A 89 13.96 8.42 31.39
CA SER A 89 14.64 9.70 31.66
C SER A 89 15.79 9.45 32.62
N THR A 90 16.99 9.21 32.09
CA THR A 90 18.25 9.23 32.85
C THR A 90 18.84 10.62 32.86
#